data_AF-A0A959AWK4-F1
#
_entry.id   AF-A0A959AWK4-F1
#
_cell.length_a   1.000
_cell.length_b   1.000
_cell.length_c   1.000
_cell.angle_alpha   90.00
_cell.angle_beta   90.00
_cell.angle_gamma   90.00
#
_symmetry.space_group_name_H-M   'P 1'
#
loop_
_entity.id
_entity.type
_entity.pdbx_description
1 polymer ?
#
loop_
_entity_poly.entity_id
_entity_poly.type
_entity_poly.pdbx_seq_one_letter_code
_entity_poly.pdbx_strand_id
1 'polypeptide(L)'
;MKKAVFIFSFLLPGFLSGQATITGFNHLALSVSDIEASTAFYRDILGLEPLEVPDDLKAIRSWFRFGGGQDLHLLAGRTEPVADNGRNSSHYSLTIPDADEVEAFLIEKGLDYHRQQRFDDAWQIYISDPDGYVIELNEPPIHWTYLLNGENLNGWDTYLGPPFSPDGQTLPDAEPIGLNQDPKQVFSVVREEGKPALRISGEHFGGISTVEEFENYHLQLQFRWGKQKWPPRQDAKMDSGVLYHANGEHGADWGFWMQSQEFQVQEGDCGDYWGVAGAVMDIPARRQGEKDWVYDPDGQLMAFSEKSEAGRHCIKSPDTENPSGEWNTLDLYCYGSTAVHVVNGKVVMVLYNSRRPADGEMRPLTKGKIQIQSEGAEVFYRNIRIRPIDTLPAKMIPVK
;
A
#
# COMPACT_ATOMS: atom_id res chain seq x y z
N MET A 1 21.26 62.67 -41.76
CA MET A 1 20.43 61.92 -40.78
C MET A 1 21.35 61.18 -39.83
N LYS A 2 21.52 61.66 -38.59
CA LYS A 2 22.33 60.99 -37.55
C LYS A 2 21.40 60.04 -36.78
N LYS A 3 21.72 58.74 -36.76
CA LYS A 3 20.98 57.74 -35.97
C LYS A 3 21.46 57.82 -34.52
N ALA A 4 20.56 58.18 -33.60
CA ALA A 4 20.81 58.10 -32.17
C ALA A 4 20.70 56.64 -31.71
N VAL A 5 21.73 56.15 -31.01
CA VAL A 5 21.72 54.84 -30.34
C VAL A 5 21.24 55.07 -28.92
N PHE A 6 20.08 54.51 -28.56
CA PHE A 6 19.61 54.45 -27.18
C PHE A 6 20.20 53.21 -26.51
N ILE A 7 21.06 53.41 -25.51
CA ILE A 7 21.54 52.36 -24.62
C ILE A 7 20.54 52.28 -23.46
N PHE A 8 19.75 51.20 -23.41
CA PHE A 8 18.96 50.87 -22.23
C PHE A 8 19.89 50.25 -21.17
N SER A 9 20.24 51.05 -20.16
CA SER A 9 20.89 50.55 -18.95
C SER A 9 19.84 49.81 -18.12
N PHE A 10 19.85 48.48 -18.13
CA PHE A 10 19.14 47.68 -17.14
C PHE A 10 19.83 47.88 -15.78
N LEU A 11 19.23 48.71 -14.93
CA LEU A 11 19.53 48.72 -13.51
C LEU A 11 19.09 47.37 -12.94
N LEU A 12 20.05 46.50 -12.65
CA LEU A 12 19.83 45.35 -11.77
C LEU A 12 19.29 45.89 -10.42
N PRO A 13 18.18 45.36 -9.90
CA PRO A 13 17.71 45.75 -8.59
C PRO A 13 18.81 45.39 -7.58
N GLY A 14 19.35 46.40 -6.90
CA GLY A 14 20.34 46.19 -5.85
C GLY A 14 19.71 45.31 -4.77
N PHE A 15 20.32 44.17 -4.49
CA PHE A 15 20.02 43.42 -3.28
C PHE A 15 20.25 44.37 -2.09
N LEU A 16 19.21 44.59 -1.30
CA LEU A 16 19.31 45.33 -0.04
C LEU A 16 20.25 44.54 0.90
N SER A 17 21.53 44.91 0.92
CA SER A 17 22.49 44.35 1.88
C SER A 17 22.06 44.78 3.29
N GLY A 18 21.70 43.82 4.13
CA GLY A 18 21.28 44.07 5.52
C GLY A 18 20.13 43.18 6.01
N GLN A 19 19.46 42.44 5.13
CA GLN A 19 18.44 41.46 5.54
C GLN A 19 19.09 40.14 5.98
N ALA A 20 18.57 39.52 7.04
CA ALA A 20 19.03 38.22 7.50
C ALA A 20 18.81 37.17 6.39
N THR A 21 19.87 36.43 6.05
CA THR A 21 19.77 35.26 5.17
C THR A 21 19.50 34.04 6.05
N ILE A 22 18.25 33.57 6.04
CA ILE A 22 17.85 32.38 6.79
C ILE A 22 18.20 31.15 5.94
N THR A 23 19.06 30.28 6.48
CA THR A 23 19.52 29.06 5.79
C THR A 23 18.87 27.79 6.33
N GLY A 24 18.11 27.89 7.42
CA GLY A 24 17.42 26.77 8.05
C GLY A 24 16.80 27.15 9.39
N PHE A 25 16.05 26.21 9.96
CA PHE A 25 15.56 26.26 11.33
C PHE A 25 16.59 25.58 12.22
N ASN A 26 17.12 26.29 13.23
CA ASN A 26 18.24 25.78 14.03
C ASN A 26 17.77 24.99 15.26
N HIS A 27 16.91 25.57 16.09
CA HIS A 27 16.37 24.91 17.26
C HIS A 27 15.00 25.48 17.65
N LEU A 28 14.23 24.68 18.38
CA LEU A 28 13.07 25.13 19.16
C LEU A 28 13.50 25.29 20.62
N ALA A 29 13.11 26.39 21.26
CA ALA A 29 13.32 26.57 22.69
C ALA A 29 11.99 26.67 23.43
N LEU A 30 11.82 25.83 24.46
CA LEU A 30 10.63 25.80 25.32
C LEU A 30 11.03 26.18 26.74
N SER A 31 10.24 27.08 27.35
CA SER A 31 10.38 27.40 28.76
C SER A 31 9.54 26.41 29.56
N VAL A 32 10.13 25.71 30.52
CA VAL A 32 9.50 24.65 31.31
C VAL A 32 9.51 24.97 32.80
N SER A 33 8.53 24.46 33.54
CA SER A 33 8.41 24.69 34.98
C SER A 33 9.26 23.73 35.80
N ASP A 34 9.48 22.53 35.27
CA ASP A 34 10.30 21.48 35.88
C ASP A 34 11.22 20.84 34.82
N ILE A 35 12.54 21.08 34.96
CA ILE A 35 13.54 20.54 34.03
C ILE A 35 13.62 19.02 34.09
N GLU A 36 13.47 18.41 35.25
CA GLU A 36 13.61 16.96 35.41
C GLU A 36 12.39 16.25 34.80
N ALA A 37 11.18 16.71 35.11
CA ALA A 37 9.95 16.15 34.57
C ALA A 37 9.88 16.29 33.04
N SER A 38 10.21 17.46 32.50
CA SER A 38 10.22 17.67 31.05
C SER A 38 11.34 16.88 30.38
N THR A 39 12.53 16.79 30.98
CA THR A 39 13.61 15.93 30.45
C THR A 39 13.17 14.47 30.35
N ALA A 40 12.50 13.94 31.38
CA ALA A 40 11.98 12.59 31.35
C ALA A 40 10.93 12.41 30.24
N PHE A 41 10.01 13.36 30.07
CA PHE A 41 9.01 13.30 29.00
C PHE A 41 9.66 13.25 27.61
N TYR A 42 10.53 14.20 27.29
CA TYR A 42 11.14 14.30 25.95
C TYR A 42 12.08 13.12 25.64
N ARG A 43 12.73 12.54 26.66
CA ARG A 43 13.57 11.35 26.51
C ARG A 43 12.75 10.07 26.41
N ASP A 44 11.84 9.84 27.35
CA ASP A 44 11.23 8.52 27.57
C ASP A 44 9.90 8.36 26.83
N ILE A 45 9.18 9.46 26.59
CA ILE A 45 7.89 9.43 25.86
C ILE A 45 8.10 9.74 24.38
N LEU A 46 8.88 10.78 24.05
CA LEU A 46 9.17 11.12 22.66
C LEU A 46 10.42 10.43 22.09
N GLY A 47 11.21 9.75 22.93
CA GLY A 47 12.37 9.00 22.46
C GLY A 47 13.51 9.87 21.94
N LEU A 48 13.56 11.16 22.29
CA LEU A 48 14.58 12.06 21.74
C LEU A 48 15.96 11.77 22.37
N GLU A 49 16.99 11.83 21.54
CA GLU A 49 18.38 11.65 21.97
C GLU A 49 18.84 12.88 22.79
N PRO A 50 19.24 12.71 24.06
CA PRO A 50 19.77 13.81 24.86
C PRO A 50 21.12 14.31 24.32
N LEU A 51 21.32 15.62 24.37
CA LEU A 51 22.59 16.27 24.06
C LEU A 51 23.30 16.72 25.33
N GLU A 52 24.63 16.78 25.28
CA GLU A 52 25.42 17.23 26.42
C GLU A 52 25.18 18.72 26.70
N VAL A 53 24.89 19.02 27.97
CA VAL A 53 24.77 20.38 28.49
C VAL A 53 25.93 20.60 29.48
N PRO A 54 26.59 21.77 29.48
CA PRO A 54 27.61 22.09 30.48
C PRO A 54 27.12 21.87 31.92
N ASP A 55 27.98 21.33 32.78
CA ASP A 55 27.61 20.90 34.14
C ASP A 55 26.94 22.01 34.97
N ASP A 56 27.39 23.26 34.81
CA ASP A 56 26.86 24.43 35.50
C ASP A 56 25.47 24.86 35.01
N LEU A 57 25.03 24.36 33.85
CA LEU A 57 23.73 24.66 33.24
C LEU A 57 22.71 23.52 33.38
N LYS A 58 23.12 22.31 33.73
CA LYS A 58 22.23 21.12 33.83
C LYS A 58 21.04 21.32 34.77
N ALA A 59 21.19 22.16 35.80
CA ALA A 59 20.10 22.46 36.74
C ALA A 59 18.97 23.30 36.11
N ILE A 60 19.23 23.98 35.00
CA ILE A 60 18.29 24.94 34.38
C ILE A 60 18.10 24.72 32.87
N ARG A 61 18.76 23.72 32.28
CA ARG A 61 18.71 23.42 30.84
C ARG A 61 18.78 21.92 30.58
N SER A 62 18.08 21.50 29.53
CA SER A 62 18.17 20.16 28.96
C SER A 62 17.99 20.23 27.45
N TRP A 63 18.87 19.59 26.68
CA TRP A 63 18.91 19.70 25.23
C TRP A 63 18.73 18.34 24.58
N PHE A 64 18.07 18.30 23.43
CA PHE A 64 17.81 17.08 22.68
C PHE A 64 18.02 17.29 21.19
N ARG A 65 18.38 16.22 20.48
CA ARG A 65 18.43 16.22 19.02
C ARG A 65 17.03 16.01 18.45
N PHE A 66 16.62 16.89 17.53
CA PHE A 66 15.54 16.66 16.57
C PHE A 66 16.07 16.09 15.25
N GLY A 67 15.20 15.42 14.50
CA GLY A 67 15.52 14.95 13.14
C GLY A 67 16.00 16.09 12.22
N GLY A 68 16.82 15.77 11.22
CA GLY A 68 17.30 16.76 10.24
C GLY A 68 18.36 17.75 10.76
N GLY A 69 18.99 17.47 11.91
CA GLY A 69 20.08 18.29 12.46
C GLY A 69 19.62 19.52 13.22
N GLN A 70 18.36 19.53 13.69
CA GLN A 70 17.78 20.57 14.52
C GLN A 70 17.84 20.16 15.99
N ASP A 71 17.75 21.09 16.93
CA ASP A 71 17.78 20.77 18.36
C ASP A 71 16.51 21.28 19.10
N LEU A 72 16.19 20.65 20.22
CA LEU A 72 15.21 21.12 21.21
C LEU A 72 15.94 21.58 22.46
N HIS A 73 15.69 22.82 22.89
CA HIS A 73 16.23 23.37 24.12
C HIS A 73 15.12 23.58 25.16
N LEU A 74 15.18 22.85 26.27
CA LEU A 74 14.37 23.10 27.45
C LEU A 74 15.10 24.09 28.36
N LEU A 75 14.38 25.12 28.80
CA LEU A 75 14.90 26.21 29.62
C LEU A 75 14.04 26.36 30.87
N ALA A 76 14.64 26.32 32.06
CA ALA A 76 13.88 26.55 33.30
C ALA A 76 13.35 27.99 33.36
N GLY A 77 12.20 28.17 34.02
CA GLY A 77 11.70 29.49 34.39
C GLY A 77 10.22 29.73 34.08
N ARG A 78 9.49 28.73 33.59
CA ARG A 78 8.04 28.83 33.44
C ARG A 78 7.37 28.75 34.81
N THR A 79 6.39 29.61 35.05
CA THR A 79 5.63 29.63 36.32
C THR A 79 4.14 29.34 36.16
N GLU A 80 3.63 29.39 34.93
CA GLU A 80 2.22 29.18 34.60
C GLU A 80 2.11 28.19 33.43
N PRO A 81 1.08 27.33 33.36
CA PRO A 81 0.90 26.41 32.23
C PRO A 81 0.83 27.12 30.86
N VAL A 82 1.01 26.38 29.78
CA VAL A 82 0.77 26.89 28.42
C VAL A 82 -0.70 27.22 28.25
N ALA A 83 -0.98 28.50 27.99
CA ALA A 83 -2.32 28.96 27.65
C ALA A 83 -2.65 28.60 26.20
N ASP A 84 -3.95 28.44 25.91
CA ASP A 84 -4.45 28.09 24.57
C ASP A 84 -3.82 26.79 24.02
N ASN A 85 -3.76 25.76 24.86
CA ASN A 85 -3.21 24.44 24.55
C ASN A 85 -4.25 23.52 23.86
N GLY A 86 -5.20 24.10 23.13
CA GLY A 86 -6.12 23.31 22.31
C GLY A 86 -5.39 22.78 21.07
N ARG A 87 -5.75 21.59 20.59
CA ARG A 87 -5.18 20.99 19.37
C ARG A 87 -5.27 21.86 18.10
N ASN A 88 -6.19 22.83 18.09
CA ASN A 88 -6.39 23.77 16.98
C ASN A 88 -5.63 25.11 17.18
N SER A 89 -4.80 25.21 18.22
CA SER A 89 -3.99 26.39 18.52
C SER A 89 -2.51 26.14 18.21
N SER A 90 -1.62 26.95 18.79
CA SER A 90 -0.17 26.92 18.57
C SER A 90 0.41 25.59 19.04
N HIS A 91 1.01 24.88 18.11
CA HIS A 91 1.72 23.62 18.33
C HIS A 91 2.99 23.62 17.47
N TYR A 92 3.90 22.71 17.80
CA TYR A 92 4.96 22.33 16.88
C TYR A 92 4.75 20.87 16.49
N SER A 93 5.19 20.57 15.26
CA SER A 93 4.82 19.34 14.58
C SER A 93 6.07 18.53 14.25
N LEU A 94 6.02 17.22 14.51
CA LEU A 94 7.08 16.27 14.29
C LEU A 94 6.59 15.16 13.36
N THR A 95 7.50 14.56 12.58
CA THR A 95 7.17 13.42 11.73
C THR A 95 7.44 12.12 12.48
N ILE A 96 6.48 11.21 12.45
CA ILE A 96 6.57 9.83 12.95
C ILE A 96 6.39 8.84 11.79
N PRO A 97 6.99 7.64 11.85
CA PRO A 97 6.86 6.66 10.78
C PRO A 97 5.50 5.96 10.77
N ASP A 98 4.94 5.67 11.95
CA ASP A 98 3.72 4.89 12.11
C ASP A 98 2.92 5.40 13.33
N ALA A 99 1.70 5.88 13.10
CA ALA A 99 0.81 6.36 14.16
C ALA A 99 0.23 5.23 15.01
N ASP A 100 0.08 4.01 14.48
CA ASP A 100 -0.44 2.86 15.23
C ASP A 100 0.56 2.43 16.32
N GLU A 101 1.86 2.40 16.03
CA GLU A 101 2.90 2.07 17.02
C GLU A 101 2.94 3.11 18.15
N VAL A 102 2.88 4.40 17.79
CA VAL A 102 2.84 5.50 18.75
C VAL A 102 1.58 5.43 19.61
N GLU A 103 0.40 5.21 19.01
CA GLU A 103 -0.85 5.07 19.76
C GLU A 103 -0.79 3.91 20.77
N ALA A 104 -0.31 2.73 20.34
CA ALA A 104 -0.18 1.57 21.22
C ALA A 104 0.73 1.87 22.42
N PHE A 105 1.86 2.55 22.19
CA PHE A 105 2.77 2.98 23.25
C PHE A 105 2.12 4.00 24.21
N LEU A 106 1.39 5.00 23.69
CA LEU A 106 0.69 5.99 24.52
C LEU A 106 -0.38 5.34 25.41
N ILE A 107 -1.12 4.36 24.86
CA ILE A 107 -2.08 3.55 25.62
C ILE A 107 -1.37 2.77 26.73
N GLU A 108 -0.26 2.10 26.44
CA GLU A 108 0.53 1.36 27.44
C GLU A 108 1.00 2.28 28.59
N LYS A 109 1.40 3.50 28.27
CA LYS A 109 1.82 4.50 29.26
C LYS A 109 0.67 5.23 29.97
N GLY A 110 -0.57 5.01 29.54
CA GLY A 110 -1.75 5.67 30.10
C GLY A 110 -1.73 7.18 29.87
N LEU A 111 -1.20 7.63 28.73
CA LEU A 111 -1.13 9.05 28.37
C LEU A 111 -2.36 9.48 27.56
N ASP A 112 -2.85 10.69 27.82
CA ASP A 112 -3.91 11.30 27.04
C ASP A 112 -3.38 11.71 25.66
N TYR A 113 -4.17 11.42 24.63
CA TYR A 113 -3.87 11.80 23.25
C TYR A 113 -5.14 12.03 22.44
N HIS A 114 -5.02 12.72 21.32
CA HIS A 114 -6.08 12.81 20.31
C HIS A 114 -5.56 12.34 18.96
N ARG A 115 -6.21 11.34 18.37
CA ARG A 115 -5.88 10.82 17.04
C ARG A 115 -6.91 11.27 16.01
N GLN A 116 -6.45 11.65 14.82
CA GLN A 116 -7.33 11.91 13.68
C GLN A 116 -6.68 11.55 12.34
N GLN A 117 -7.52 11.20 11.37
CA GLN A 117 -7.10 11.02 9.99
C GLN A 117 -7.17 12.35 9.25
N ARG A 118 -6.12 12.67 8.49
CA ARG A 118 -6.03 13.85 7.63
C ARG A 118 -6.78 13.63 6.33
N PHE A 119 -6.92 14.70 5.54
CA PHE A 119 -7.56 14.65 4.22
C PHE A 119 -6.79 13.81 3.18
N ASP A 120 -5.51 13.57 3.41
CA ASP A 120 -4.59 12.79 2.57
C ASP A 120 -4.38 11.36 3.11
N ASP A 121 -5.36 10.83 3.86
CA ASP A 121 -5.40 9.51 4.48
C ASP A 121 -4.32 9.22 5.55
N ALA A 122 -3.32 10.09 5.71
CA ALA A 122 -2.29 10.01 6.75
C ALA A 122 -2.87 10.26 8.15
N TRP A 123 -2.28 9.65 9.18
CA TRP A 123 -2.68 9.88 10.57
C TRP A 123 -1.86 10.97 11.25
N GLN A 124 -2.50 11.64 12.20
CA GLN A 124 -1.81 12.51 13.15
C GLN A 124 -2.33 12.31 14.57
N ILE A 125 -1.42 12.43 15.53
CA ILE A 125 -1.66 12.28 16.97
C ILE A 125 -1.22 13.56 17.67
N TYR A 126 -2.06 14.08 18.55
CA TYR A 126 -1.73 15.21 19.42
C TYR A 126 -1.53 14.71 20.83
N ILE A 127 -0.42 15.10 21.44
CA ILE A 127 -0.12 14.92 22.86
C ILE A 127 0.26 16.25 23.49
N SER A 128 0.26 16.32 24.82
CA SER A 128 0.72 17.47 25.57
C SER A 128 1.91 17.08 26.45
N ASP A 129 2.91 17.95 26.53
CA ASP A 129 3.98 17.82 27.50
C ASP A 129 3.53 18.24 28.92
N PRO A 130 4.38 18.10 29.96
CA PRO A 130 4.03 18.42 31.34
C PRO A 130 3.58 19.87 31.57
N ASP A 131 4.07 20.82 30.76
CA ASP A 131 3.72 22.24 30.84
C ASP A 131 2.49 22.59 29.96
N GLY A 132 2.00 21.64 29.16
CA GLY A 132 0.86 21.80 28.27
C GLY A 132 1.21 22.25 26.85
N TYR A 133 2.48 22.18 26.43
CA TYR A 133 2.82 22.38 25.03
C TYR A 133 2.23 21.27 24.18
N VAL A 134 1.43 21.65 23.17
CA VAL A 134 0.84 20.70 22.24
C VAL A 134 1.88 20.29 21.21
N ILE A 135 2.03 18.97 21.06
CA ILE A 135 2.94 18.33 20.13
C ILE A 135 2.08 17.55 19.14
N GLU A 136 2.21 17.89 17.86
CA GLU A 136 1.54 17.18 16.77
C GLU A 136 2.51 16.18 16.13
N LEU A 137 2.17 14.91 16.16
CA LEU A 137 2.93 13.82 15.55
C LEU A 137 2.23 13.41 14.26
N ASN A 138 2.90 13.58 13.12
CA ASN A 138 2.34 13.33 11.79
C ASN A 138 3.00 12.16 11.10
N GLU A 139 2.21 11.27 10.53
CA GLU A 139 2.68 10.43 9.44
C GLU A 139 2.99 11.27 8.18
N PRO A 140 3.95 10.84 7.35
CA PRO A 140 4.17 11.47 6.06
C PRO A 140 2.91 11.38 5.18
N PRO A 141 2.68 12.35 4.27
CA PRO A 141 1.58 12.30 3.32
C PRO A 141 1.58 10.99 2.54
N ILE A 142 0.43 10.32 2.47
CA ILE A 142 0.30 9.09 1.69
C ILE A 142 0.15 9.46 0.22
N HIS A 143 1.20 9.25 -0.57
CA HIS A 143 1.14 9.47 -2.02
C HIS A 143 0.73 8.19 -2.74
N TRP A 144 -0.45 8.24 -3.36
CA TRP A 144 -0.97 7.18 -4.22
C TRP A 144 -0.69 7.49 -5.69
N THR A 145 -0.17 6.51 -6.42
CA THR A 145 -0.12 6.51 -7.88
C THR A 145 -1.29 5.73 -8.42
N TYR A 146 -2.16 6.38 -9.19
CA TYR A 146 -3.26 5.71 -9.89
C TYR A 146 -2.73 5.03 -11.15
N LEU A 147 -2.95 3.72 -11.26
CA LEU A 147 -2.50 2.93 -12.42
C LEU A 147 -3.45 3.05 -13.61
N LEU A 148 -4.72 3.39 -13.38
CA LEU A 148 -5.67 3.71 -14.44
C LEU A 148 -5.76 5.23 -14.63
N ASN A 149 -5.35 5.74 -15.80
CA ASN A 149 -5.37 7.18 -16.08
C ASN A 149 -6.78 7.75 -16.36
N GLY A 150 -7.76 6.86 -16.58
CA GLY A 150 -9.16 7.20 -16.76
C GLY A 150 -9.56 7.65 -18.17
N GLU A 151 -8.64 7.61 -19.12
CA GLU A 151 -8.86 7.95 -20.54
C GLU A 151 -8.63 6.75 -21.46
N ASN A 152 -7.58 5.98 -21.21
CA ASN A 152 -7.14 4.86 -22.04
C ASN A 152 -6.32 3.85 -21.20
N LEU A 153 -5.80 2.82 -21.86
CA LEU A 153 -5.01 1.76 -21.22
C LEU A 153 -3.49 2.01 -21.26
N ASN A 154 -3.03 3.24 -21.52
CA ASN A 154 -1.60 3.53 -21.46
C ASN A 154 -1.03 3.18 -20.07
N GLY A 155 0.10 2.47 -20.05
CA GLY A 155 0.68 1.89 -18.82
C GLY A 155 0.31 0.42 -18.60
N TRP A 156 -0.53 -0.15 -19.48
CA TRP A 156 -0.95 -1.55 -19.45
C TRP A 156 -0.71 -2.25 -20.79
N ASP A 157 -0.32 -3.51 -20.73
CA ASP A 157 -0.31 -4.45 -21.84
C ASP A 157 -1.55 -5.35 -21.74
N THR A 158 -2.31 -5.49 -22.83
CA THR A 158 -3.38 -6.50 -22.91
C THR A 158 -2.82 -7.78 -23.53
N TYR A 159 -3.33 -8.92 -23.12
CA TYR A 159 -2.99 -10.21 -23.72
C TYR A 159 -4.24 -11.07 -23.76
N LEU A 160 -4.52 -11.66 -24.91
CA LEU A 160 -5.59 -12.64 -25.08
C LEU A 160 -4.97 -13.98 -25.49
N GLY A 161 -5.33 -15.04 -24.77
CA GLY A 161 -4.82 -16.38 -25.01
C GLY A 161 -5.41 -17.02 -26.28
N PRO A 162 -5.14 -18.31 -26.50
CA PRO A 162 -5.63 -19.02 -27.68
C PRO A 162 -7.15 -19.19 -27.64
N PRO A 163 -7.83 -19.22 -28.80
CA PRO A 163 -9.25 -19.52 -28.86
C PRO A 163 -9.55 -20.93 -28.33
N PHE A 164 -10.68 -21.05 -27.65
CA PHE A 164 -11.16 -22.29 -27.06
C PHE A 164 -12.60 -22.58 -27.51
N SER A 165 -12.99 -23.86 -27.48
CA SER A 165 -14.36 -24.28 -27.70
C SER A 165 -15.26 -23.95 -26.50
N PRO A 166 -16.59 -23.90 -26.65
CA PRO A 166 -17.50 -23.54 -25.55
C PRO A 166 -17.41 -24.42 -24.30
N ASP A 167 -16.86 -25.62 -24.39
CA ASP A 167 -16.58 -26.52 -23.26
C ASP A 167 -15.20 -26.28 -22.61
N GLY A 168 -14.47 -25.26 -23.04
CA GLY A 168 -13.22 -24.79 -22.43
C GLY A 168 -11.96 -25.48 -22.94
N GLN A 169 -12.06 -26.31 -23.99
CA GLN A 169 -10.89 -26.94 -24.59
C GLN A 169 -10.24 -25.97 -25.57
N THR A 170 -8.94 -25.71 -25.40
CA THR A 170 -8.16 -24.96 -26.39
C THR A 170 -8.24 -25.67 -27.74
N LEU A 171 -8.52 -24.91 -28.80
CA LEU A 171 -8.64 -25.50 -30.13
C LEU A 171 -7.27 -26.06 -30.59
N PRO A 172 -7.25 -27.18 -31.34
CA PRO A 172 -5.99 -27.74 -31.85
C PRO A 172 -5.22 -26.72 -32.69
N ASP A 173 -3.90 -26.64 -32.46
CA ASP A 173 -2.97 -25.74 -33.16
C ASP A 173 -3.34 -24.24 -33.09
N ALA A 174 -4.15 -23.87 -32.10
CA ALA A 174 -4.60 -22.50 -31.94
C ALA A 174 -3.53 -21.63 -31.26
N GLU A 175 -3.06 -20.63 -31.99
CA GLU A 175 -2.17 -19.61 -31.47
C GLU A 175 -2.92 -18.59 -30.60
N PRO A 176 -2.26 -17.96 -29.61
CA PRO A 176 -2.83 -16.83 -28.89
C PRO A 176 -3.27 -15.71 -29.83
N ILE A 177 -4.37 -15.03 -29.49
CA ILE A 177 -4.68 -13.73 -30.13
C ILE A 177 -3.51 -12.76 -29.88
N GLY A 178 -2.93 -12.83 -28.67
CA GLY A 178 -1.61 -12.32 -28.37
C GLY A 178 -1.58 -10.96 -27.70
N LEU A 179 -0.35 -10.45 -27.55
CA LEU A 179 -0.06 -9.21 -26.84
C LEU A 179 -0.54 -7.99 -27.62
N ASN A 180 -1.22 -7.08 -26.93
CA ASN A 180 -1.74 -5.80 -27.42
C ASN A 180 -2.64 -5.95 -28.66
N GLN A 181 -3.32 -7.09 -28.77
CA GLN A 181 -4.32 -7.39 -29.80
C GLN A 181 -5.66 -7.68 -29.12
N ASP A 182 -6.55 -6.69 -29.13
CA ASP A 182 -7.89 -6.80 -28.52
C ASP A 182 -8.99 -6.30 -29.47
N PRO A 183 -9.32 -7.06 -30.53
CA PRO A 183 -10.28 -6.63 -31.54
C PRO A 183 -11.71 -6.51 -31.00
N LYS A 184 -12.02 -7.15 -29.88
CA LYS A 184 -13.34 -7.13 -29.25
C LYS A 184 -13.46 -6.14 -28.10
N GLN A 185 -12.37 -5.43 -27.77
CA GLN A 185 -12.32 -4.51 -26.63
C GLN A 185 -12.75 -5.23 -25.34
N VAL A 186 -12.21 -6.44 -25.12
CA VAL A 186 -12.33 -7.17 -23.87
C VAL A 186 -11.90 -6.29 -22.72
N PHE A 187 -10.84 -5.51 -22.90
CA PHE A 187 -10.36 -4.51 -21.95
C PHE A 187 -10.70 -3.10 -22.47
N SER A 188 -11.37 -2.30 -21.63
CA SER A 188 -11.73 -0.92 -22.00
C SER A 188 -11.82 -0.01 -20.79
N VAL A 189 -11.59 1.29 -20.98
CA VAL A 189 -11.87 2.30 -19.96
C VAL A 189 -13.28 2.82 -20.15
N VAL A 190 -14.10 2.72 -19.10
CA VAL A 190 -15.50 3.16 -19.06
C VAL A 190 -15.72 4.11 -17.89
N ARG A 191 -16.96 4.63 -17.77
CA ARG A 191 -17.38 5.39 -16.59
C ARG A 191 -18.42 4.61 -15.78
N GLU A 192 -18.12 4.43 -14.49
CA GLU A 192 -18.96 3.81 -13.48
C GLU A 192 -19.26 4.84 -12.40
N GLU A 193 -20.55 5.15 -12.18
CA GLU A 193 -20.97 6.20 -11.23
C GLU A 193 -20.27 7.55 -11.48
N GLY A 194 -20.01 7.88 -12.76
CA GLY A 194 -19.31 9.09 -13.18
C GLY A 194 -17.78 9.05 -13.03
N LYS A 195 -17.21 8.00 -12.43
CA LYS A 195 -15.76 7.82 -12.23
C LYS A 195 -15.18 6.86 -13.27
N PRO A 196 -13.90 6.99 -13.66
CA PRO A 196 -13.27 6.03 -14.55
C PRO A 196 -13.16 4.64 -13.93
N ALA A 197 -13.39 3.61 -14.74
CA ALA A 197 -13.23 2.21 -14.39
C ALA A 197 -12.66 1.42 -15.56
N LEU A 198 -11.85 0.41 -15.28
CA LEU A 198 -11.50 -0.64 -16.22
C LEU A 198 -12.67 -1.61 -16.30
N ARG A 199 -13.22 -1.81 -17.49
CA ARG A 199 -14.15 -2.89 -17.79
C ARG A 199 -13.39 -4.03 -18.44
N ILE A 200 -13.58 -5.22 -17.90
CA ILE A 200 -13.14 -6.48 -18.51
C ILE A 200 -14.41 -7.24 -18.91
N SER A 201 -14.60 -7.55 -20.19
CA SER A 201 -15.84 -8.18 -20.67
C SER A 201 -15.97 -9.66 -20.32
N GLY A 202 -14.83 -10.35 -20.14
CA GLY A 202 -14.76 -11.78 -19.90
C GLY A 202 -14.91 -12.66 -21.15
N GLU A 203 -15.15 -12.08 -22.33
CA GLU A 203 -15.50 -12.84 -23.54
C GLU A 203 -14.36 -13.72 -24.07
N HIS A 204 -13.11 -13.32 -23.81
CA HIS A 204 -11.92 -14.12 -24.11
C HIS A 204 -11.05 -14.22 -22.87
N PHE A 205 -10.42 -15.39 -22.71
CA PHE A 205 -9.49 -15.59 -21.62
C PHE A 205 -8.18 -14.88 -21.94
N GLY A 206 -7.74 -14.04 -21.01
CA GLY A 206 -6.59 -13.16 -21.19
C GLY A 206 -6.40 -12.20 -20.02
N GLY A 207 -5.27 -11.54 -19.95
CA GLY A 207 -4.95 -10.65 -18.83
C GLY A 207 -4.65 -9.25 -19.32
N ILE A 208 -4.89 -8.27 -18.48
CA ILE A 208 -4.30 -6.94 -18.64
C ILE A 208 -3.27 -6.74 -17.54
N SER A 209 -2.03 -6.44 -17.92
CA SER A 209 -0.88 -6.37 -17.01
C SER A 209 -0.20 -5.02 -17.06
N THR A 210 0.31 -4.53 -15.93
CA THR A 210 1.11 -3.31 -15.90
C THR A 210 2.35 -3.47 -16.78
N VAL A 211 2.76 -2.38 -17.44
CA VAL A 211 4.06 -2.34 -18.14
C VAL A 211 5.19 -2.36 -17.11
N GLU A 212 5.02 -1.59 -16.03
CA GLU A 212 5.97 -1.54 -14.91
C GLU A 212 5.87 -2.76 -13.99
N GLU A 213 6.97 -3.02 -13.28
CA GLU A 213 7.08 -4.04 -12.25
C GLU A 213 7.21 -3.37 -10.88
N PHE A 214 6.60 -3.98 -9.86
CA PHE A 214 6.54 -3.45 -8.51
C PHE A 214 7.10 -4.45 -7.50
N GLU A 215 7.69 -3.91 -6.44
CA GLU A 215 8.13 -4.60 -5.23
C GLU A 215 7.83 -3.69 -4.04
N ASN A 216 7.66 -4.26 -2.84
CA ASN A 216 7.46 -3.50 -1.60
C ASN A 216 6.39 -2.40 -1.70
N TYR A 217 5.13 -2.80 -1.84
CA TYR A 217 4.04 -1.86 -2.09
C TYR A 217 2.76 -2.23 -1.33
N HIS A 218 1.91 -1.22 -1.19
CA HIS A 218 0.49 -1.38 -0.93
C HIS A 218 -0.26 -1.07 -2.24
N LEU A 219 -0.95 -2.07 -2.80
CA LEU A 219 -1.87 -1.94 -3.92
C LEU A 219 -3.29 -1.96 -3.36
N GLN A 220 -4.10 -0.98 -3.72
CA GLN A 220 -5.53 -0.98 -3.45
C GLN A 220 -6.30 -0.89 -4.76
N LEU A 221 -7.36 -1.66 -4.88
CA LEU A 221 -8.32 -1.55 -5.98
C LEU A 221 -9.72 -1.91 -5.51
N GLN A 222 -10.72 -1.50 -6.28
CA GLN A 222 -12.10 -1.90 -6.06
C GLN A 222 -12.61 -2.67 -7.25
N PHE A 223 -13.44 -3.69 -7.01
CA PHE A 223 -14.08 -4.44 -8.07
C PHE A 223 -15.59 -4.59 -7.83
N ARG A 224 -16.35 -4.76 -8.90
CA ARG A 224 -17.72 -5.26 -8.85
C ARG A 224 -18.02 -6.13 -10.08
N TRP A 225 -18.88 -7.12 -9.91
CA TRP A 225 -19.35 -7.93 -11.01
C TRP A 225 -20.31 -7.18 -11.94
N GLY A 226 -20.20 -7.46 -13.23
CA GLY A 226 -21.15 -7.09 -14.26
C GLY A 226 -22.29 -8.10 -14.35
N LYS A 227 -22.94 -8.18 -15.53
CA LYS A 227 -24.07 -9.10 -15.74
C LYS A 227 -23.78 -10.18 -16.77
N GLN A 228 -22.72 -9.99 -17.57
CA GLN A 228 -22.42 -10.88 -18.69
C GLN A 228 -21.52 -12.03 -18.23
N LYS A 229 -21.80 -13.22 -18.76
CA LYS A 229 -21.00 -14.43 -18.59
C LYS A 229 -20.90 -15.13 -19.93
N TRP A 230 -19.79 -15.81 -20.15
CA TRP A 230 -19.43 -16.41 -21.42
C TRP A 230 -19.03 -17.87 -21.21
N PRO A 231 -19.27 -18.77 -22.19
CA PRO A 231 -18.67 -20.09 -22.19
C PRO A 231 -17.14 -20.01 -22.00
N PRO A 232 -16.51 -20.98 -21.30
CA PRO A 232 -17.13 -22.15 -20.66
C PRO A 232 -17.80 -21.86 -19.32
N ARG A 233 -17.76 -20.62 -18.82
CA ARG A 233 -18.22 -20.24 -17.49
C ARG A 233 -19.62 -19.64 -17.43
N GLN A 234 -20.42 -19.79 -18.50
CA GLN A 234 -21.78 -19.23 -18.57
C GLN A 234 -22.68 -19.65 -17.39
N ASP A 235 -22.49 -20.87 -16.87
CA ASP A 235 -23.26 -21.45 -15.77
C ASP A 235 -22.41 -21.65 -14.48
N ALA A 236 -21.14 -21.26 -14.50
CA ALA A 236 -20.22 -21.36 -13.35
C ALA A 236 -20.16 -20.07 -12.52
N LYS A 237 -19.43 -20.04 -11.40
CA LYS A 237 -19.15 -18.79 -10.68
C LYS A 237 -18.43 -17.78 -11.59
N MET A 238 -18.75 -16.50 -11.45
CA MET A 238 -18.01 -15.43 -12.12
C MET A 238 -16.57 -15.40 -11.63
N ASP A 239 -15.61 -15.25 -12.55
CA ASP A 239 -14.20 -15.46 -12.27
C ASP A 239 -13.31 -14.38 -12.89
N SER A 240 -12.25 -14.05 -12.15
CA SER A 240 -11.22 -13.06 -12.42
C SER A 240 -10.14 -13.24 -11.34
N GLY A 241 -9.16 -12.34 -11.28
CA GLY A 241 -8.11 -12.46 -10.30
C GLY A 241 -7.13 -11.31 -10.39
N VAL A 242 -6.55 -10.95 -9.25
CA VAL A 242 -5.46 -10.00 -9.17
C VAL A 242 -4.16 -10.79 -8.98
N LEU A 243 -3.42 -10.90 -10.06
CA LEU A 243 -2.16 -11.61 -10.13
C LEU A 243 -1.05 -10.61 -9.84
N TYR A 244 -0.19 -10.94 -8.89
CA TYR A 244 0.87 -10.06 -8.42
C TYR A 244 2.23 -10.75 -8.46
N HIS A 245 3.26 -9.92 -8.59
CA HIS A 245 4.60 -10.38 -8.98
C HIS A 245 4.51 -11.33 -10.18
N ALA A 246 3.78 -10.91 -11.22
CA ALA A 246 3.67 -11.64 -12.47
C ALA A 246 4.94 -11.48 -13.29
N ASN A 247 5.56 -12.59 -13.69
CA ASN A 247 6.87 -12.62 -14.35
C ASN A 247 6.88 -13.60 -15.53
N GLY A 248 7.83 -13.40 -16.43
CA GLY A 248 8.01 -14.25 -17.61
C GLY A 248 7.06 -13.87 -18.74
N GLU A 249 6.81 -14.81 -19.65
CA GLU A 249 5.94 -14.61 -20.79
C GLU A 249 4.46 -14.70 -20.40
N HIS A 250 3.60 -13.99 -21.15
CA HIS A 250 2.16 -14.20 -21.07
C HIS A 250 1.79 -15.62 -21.50
N GLY A 251 0.74 -16.16 -20.89
CA GLY A 251 0.23 -17.49 -21.22
C GLY A 251 1.00 -18.67 -20.62
N ALA A 252 1.82 -18.44 -19.61
CA ALA A 252 2.52 -19.48 -18.86
C ALA A 252 1.59 -20.54 -18.23
N ASP A 253 0.39 -20.17 -17.76
CA ASP A 253 -0.62 -21.14 -17.28
C ASP A 253 -1.70 -21.33 -18.35
N TRP A 254 -1.78 -22.54 -18.90
CA TRP A 254 -2.73 -22.97 -19.95
C TRP A 254 -2.83 -22.05 -21.19
N GLY A 255 -1.83 -21.21 -21.46
CA GLY A 255 -1.86 -20.25 -22.57
C GLY A 255 -2.51 -18.90 -22.24
N PHE A 256 -3.02 -18.71 -21.01
CA PHE A 256 -3.80 -17.52 -20.62
C PHE A 256 -3.07 -16.58 -19.65
N TRP A 257 -2.51 -17.10 -18.56
CA TRP A 257 -2.01 -16.28 -17.43
C TRP A 257 -0.49 -16.22 -17.35
N MET A 258 0.05 -15.14 -16.79
CA MET A 258 1.49 -15.08 -16.44
C MET A 258 1.77 -15.88 -15.16
N GLN A 259 2.97 -16.43 -15.03
CA GLN A 259 3.42 -17.04 -13.78
C GLN A 259 3.45 -16.00 -12.67
N SER A 260 2.69 -16.24 -11.59
CA SER A 260 2.37 -15.22 -10.60
C SER A 260 1.78 -15.82 -9.33
N GLN A 261 1.67 -14.99 -8.30
CA GLN A 261 0.82 -15.26 -7.15
C GLN A 261 -0.56 -14.67 -7.41
N GLU A 262 -1.64 -15.37 -7.05
CA GLU A 262 -2.99 -14.88 -7.28
C GLU A 262 -3.70 -14.55 -5.96
N PHE A 263 -4.25 -13.34 -5.92
CA PHE A 263 -5.31 -12.93 -5.01
C PHE A 263 -6.62 -13.10 -5.78
N GLN A 264 -7.32 -14.19 -5.48
CA GLN A 264 -8.48 -14.67 -6.23
C GLN A 264 -9.64 -13.65 -6.16
N VAL A 265 -10.29 -13.42 -7.30
CA VAL A 265 -11.52 -12.62 -7.45
C VAL A 265 -12.55 -13.48 -8.19
N GLN A 266 -13.09 -14.48 -7.47
CA GLN A 266 -14.19 -15.33 -7.93
C GLN A 266 -15.36 -15.18 -6.98
N GLU A 267 -16.58 -15.21 -7.50
CA GLU A 267 -17.81 -15.07 -6.71
C GLU A 267 -17.87 -16.08 -5.54
N GLY A 268 -17.84 -15.56 -4.30
CA GLY A 268 -17.85 -16.33 -3.05
C GLY A 268 -16.47 -16.78 -2.57
N ASP A 269 -15.44 -16.71 -3.43
CA ASP A 269 -14.08 -17.19 -3.15
C ASP A 269 -13.07 -16.02 -3.17
N CYS A 270 -13.55 -14.76 -3.18
CA CYS A 270 -12.70 -13.57 -3.24
C CYS A 270 -11.82 -13.42 -1.99
N GLY A 271 -10.49 -13.46 -2.15
CA GLY A 271 -9.53 -13.52 -1.03
C GLY A 271 -8.79 -14.84 -0.89
N ASP A 272 -9.20 -15.86 -1.63
CA ASP A 272 -8.47 -17.12 -1.69
C ASP A 272 -7.10 -16.92 -2.38
N TYR A 273 -6.18 -17.83 -2.08
CA TYR A 273 -4.90 -17.89 -2.76
C TYR A 273 -4.89 -18.96 -3.84
N TRP A 274 -4.32 -18.63 -5.01
CA TRP A 274 -4.05 -19.59 -6.07
C TRP A 274 -2.60 -19.44 -6.60
N GLY A 275 -1.87 -20.55 -6.72
CA GLY A 275 -0.52 -20.57 -7.28
C GLY A 275 -0.55 -20.75 -8.81
N VAL A 276 -0.15 -19.73 -9.58
CA VAL A 276 -0.22 -19.74 -11.05
C VAL A 276 1.11 -20.20 -11.67
N ALA A 277 1.05 -21.15 -12.60
CA ALA A 277 2.21 -21.74 -13.30
C ALA A 277 3.38 -22.12 -12.37
N GLY A 278 3.05 -22.79 -11.26
CA GLY A 278 4.03 -23.32 -10.30
C GLY A 278 4.56 -22.31 -9.28
N ALA A 279 4.03 -21.09 -9.22
CA ALA A 279 4.30 -20.18 -8.12
C ALA A 279 3.89 -20.79 -6.77
N VAL A 280 4.60 -20.39 -5.71
CA VAL A 280 4.48 -20.99 -4.38
C VAL A 280 4.41 -19.93 -3.30
N MET A 281 3.51 -20.12 -2.35
CA MET A 281 3.45 -19.43 -1.06
C MET A 281 3.40 -20.44 0.07
N ASP A 282 3.94 -20.05 1.22
CA ASP A 282 3.73 -20.76 2.48
C ASP A 282 2.64 -20.04 3.28
N ILE A 283 1.62 -20.78 3.72
CA ILE A 283 0.43 -20.21 4.36
C ILE A 283 0.13 -21.01 5.63
N PRO A 284 -0.08 -20.36 6.80
CA PRO A 284 -0.55 -21.05 7.99
C PRO A 284 -2.01 -21.45 7.75
N ALA A 285 -2.26 -22.75 7.78
CA ALA A 285 -3.54 -23.31 7.37
C ALA A 285 -3.90 -24.52 8.22
N ARG A 286 -5.19 -24.84 8.22
CA ARG A 286 -5.71 -26.10 8.74
C ARG A 286 -6.56 -26.79 7.69
N ARG A 287 -6.64 -28.11 7.81
CA ARG A 287 -7.47 -28.92 6.91
C ARG A 287 -8.96 -28.65 7.17
N GLN A 288 -9.73 -28.50 6.10
CA GLN A 288 -11.18 -28.38 6.12
C GLN A 288 -11.76 -29.49 5.23
N GLY A 289 -12.38 -30.49 5.85
CA GLY A 289 -12.85 -31.66 5.11
C GLY A 289 -11.70 -32.53 4.58
N GLU A 290 -11.96 -33.26 3.49
CA GLU A 290 -10.99 -34.24 2.97
C GLU A 290 -9.89 -33.61 2.12
N LYS A 291 -10.19 -32.54 1.36
CA LYS A 291 -9.29 -32.02 0.32
C LYS A 291 -8.88 -30.57 0.52
N ASP A 292 -9.67 -29.79 1.24
CA ASP A 292 -9.50 -28.35 1.27
C ASP A 292 -8.64 -27.91 2.46
N TRP A 293 -7.96 -26.79 2.26
CA TRP A 293 -7.19 -26.11 3.29
C TRP A 293 -7.75 -24.70 3.43
N VAL A 294 -7.94 -24.27 4.67
CA VAL A 294 -8.41 -22.93 5.01
C VAL A 294 -7.35 -22.23 5.83
N TYR A 295 -7.16 -20.94 5.54
CA TYR A 295 -6.27 -20.07 6.29
C TYR A 295 -6.64 -20.09 7.77
N ASP A 296 -5.63 -20.28 8.59
CA ASP A 296 -5.73 -20.23 10.04
C ASP A 296 -4.41 -19.65 10.56
N PRO A 297 -4.40 -18.45 11.16
CA PRO A 297 -3.16 -17.82 11.62
C PRO A 297 -2.40 -18.66 12.65
N ASP A 298 -3.09 -19.53 13.40
CA ASP A 298 -2.51 -20.45 14.39
C ASP A 298 -2.24 -21.85 13.78
N GLY A 299 -2.53 -22.02 12.49
CA GLY A 299 -2.39 -23.27 11.75
C GLY A 299 -0.94 -23.63 11.42
N GLN A 300 -0.76 -24.83 10.85
CA GLN A 300 0.55 -25.26 10.39
C GLN A 300 0.94 -24.47 9.13
N LEU A 301 2.18 -23.97 9.10
CA LEU A 301 2.74 -23.35 7.90
C LEU A 301 2.96 -24.42 6.81
N MET A 302 2.21 -24.34 5.73
CA MET A 302 2.19 -25.31 4.63
C MET A 302 2.54 -24.64 3.30
N ALA A 303 3.25 -25.35 2.41
CA ALA A 303 3.55 -24.86 1.07
C ALA A 303 2.40 -25.16 0.10
N PHE A 304 1.93 -24.14 -0.62
CA PHE A 304 0.87 -24.23 -1.62
C PHE A 304 1.41 -24.02 -3.02
N SER A 305 1.29 -25.04 -3.87
CA SER A 305 1.74 -25.06 -5.26
C SER A 305 1.10 -26.23 -6.00
N GLU A 306 1.16 -26.25 -7.33
CA GLU A 306 0.60 -27.34 -8.15
C GLU A 306 1.14 -28.73 -7.75
N LYS A 307 2.38 -28.79 -7.25
CA LYS A 307 3.07 -30.04 -6.91
C LYS A 307 3.16 -30.32 -5.41
N SER A 308 2.64 -29.45 -4.54
CA SER A 308 2.69 -29.68 -3.10
C SER A 308 1.53 -30.57 -2.63
N GLU A 309 1.69 -31.16 -1.44
CA GLU A 309 0.64 -32.00 -0.83
C GLU A 309 -0.66 -31.22 -0.60
N ALA A 310 -0.56 -29.94 -0.24
CA ALA A 310 -1.72 -29.08 -0.02
C ALA A 310 -2.42 -28.62 -1.32
N GLY A 311 -1.79 -28.85 -2.48
CA GLY A 311 -2.22 -28.28 -3.75
C GLY A 311 -1.94 -26.78 -3.85
N ARG A 312 -2.47 -26.14 -4.89
CA ARG A 312 -2.21 -24.73 -5.21
C ARG A 312 -3.23 -23.74 -4.66
N HIS A 313 -4.20 -24.20 -3.88
CA HIS A 313 -5.33 -23.40 -3.39
C HIS A 313 -5.39 -23.39 -1.87
N CYS A 314 -5.56 -22.22 -1.29
CA CYS A 314 -5.92 -22.06 0.12
C CYS A 314 -7.16 -21.16 0.21
N ILE A 315 -8.16 -21.61 0.96
CA ILE A 315 -9.38 -20.85 1.22
C ILE A 315 -9.09 -19.74 2.23
N LYS A 316 -9.60 -18.54 2.00
CA LYS A 316 -9.50 -17.39 2.89
C LYS A 316 -10.18 -17.61 4.24
N SER A 317 -9.83 -16.82 5.26
CA SER A 317 -10.63 -16.70 6.48
C SER A 317 -10.36 -15.38 7.21
N PRO A 318 -11.38 -14.60 7.59
CA PRO A 318 -12.82 -14.81 7.39
C PRO A 318 -13.28 -14.54 5.94
N ASP A 319 -14.54 -14.84 5.64
CA ASP A 319 -15.20 -14.36 4.42
C ASP A 319 -15.86 -13.01 4.68
N THR A 320 -15.47 -12.01 3.89
CA THR A 320 -15.89 -10.62 4.03
C THR A 320 -16.29 -9.99 2.70
N GLU A 321 -16.52 -10.81 1.66
CA GLU A 321 -17.00 -10.34 0.35
C GLU A 321 -18.41 -9.76 0.48
N ASN A 322 -18.64 -8.59 -0.10
CA ASN A 322 -19.98 -8.02 -0.25
C ASN A 322 -20.79 -8.84 -1.26
N PRO A 323 -22.13 -8.79 -1.22
CA PRO A 323 -22.98 -9.47 -2.19
C PRO A 323 -22.60 -9.19 -3.65
N SER A 324 -22.75 -10.21 -4.50
CA SER A 324 -22.40 -10.12 -5.93
C SER A 324 -23.08 -8.92 -6.61
N GLY A 325 -22.29 -8.14 -7.35
CA GLY A 325 -22.70 -6.90 -8.00
C GLY A 325 -22.45 -5.63 -7.18
N GLU A 326 -22.19 -5.73 -5.88
CA GLU A 326 -21.73 -4.61 -5.05
C GLU A 326 -20.21 -4.38 -5.19
N TRP A 327 -19.76 -3.19 -4.82
CA TRP A 327 -18.34 -2.88 -4.81
C TRP A 327 -17.63 -3.53 -3.62
N ASN A 328 -16.57 -4.26 -3.89
CA ASN A 328 -15.61 -4.76 -2.93
C ASN A 328 -14.32 -3.95 -3.02
N THR A 329 -13.63 -3.75 -1.89
CA THR A 329 -12.30 -3.14 -1.84
C THR A 329 -11.28 -4.21 -1.47
N LEU A 330 -10.22 -4.31 -2.28
CA LEU A 330 -9.10 -5.22 -2.07
C LEU A 330 -7.87 -4.39 -1.76
N ASP A 331 -7.21 -4.72 -0.65
CA ASP A 331 -5.90 -4.21 -0.30
C ASP A 331 -4.90 -5.39 -0.34
N LEU A 332 -3.83 -5.23 -1.12
CA LEU A 332 -2.72 -6.17 -1.22
C LEU A 332 -1.46 -5.47 -0.72
N TYR A 333 -0.90 -5.97 0.37
CA TYR A 333 0.39 -5.52 0.88
C TYR A 333 1.44 -6.55 0.50
N CYS A 334 2.54 -6.11 -0.10
CA CYS A 334 3.68 -6.95 -0.42
C CYS A 334 4.94 -6.33 0.15
N TYR A 335 5.72 -7.07 0.91
CA TYR A 335 7.03 -6.64 1.40
C TYR A 335 7.99 -7.83 1.47
N GLY A 336 9.10 -7.75 0.72
CA GLY A 336 9.98 -8.88 0.50
C GLY A 336 9.22 -10.07 -0.08
N SER A 337 9.29 -11.21 0.61
CA SER A 337 8.59 -12.44 0.23
C SER A 337 7.27 -12.67 0.97
N THR A 338 6.76 -11.67 1.67
CA THR A 338 5.51 -11.73 2.45
C THR A 338 4.42 -10.91 1.75
N ALA A 339 3.21 -11.45 1.71
CA ALA A 339 2.04 -10.75 1.21
C ALA A 339 0.87 -10.84 2.21
N VAL A 340 -0.02 -9.85 2.20
CA VAL A 340 -1.25 -9.84 2.99
C VAL A 340 -2.42 -9.54 2.06
N HIS A 341 -3.41 -10.43 2.07
CA HIS A 341 -4.68 -10.24 1.37
C HIS A 341 -5.70 -9.67 2.35
N VAL A 342 -6.27 -8.53 1.99
CA VAL A 342 -7.30 -7.84 2.76
C VAL A 342 -8.51 -7.60 1.87
N VAL A 343 -9.68 -8.05 2.34
CA VAL A 343 -10.97 -7.87 1.67
C VAL A 343 -11.87 -7.04 2.57
N ASN A 344 -12.34 -5.90 2.06
CA ASN A 344 -13.22 -4.96 2.77
C ASN A 344 -12.68 -4.58 4.16
N GLY A 345 -11.38 -4.28 4.24
CA GLY A 345 -10.71 -3.84 5.47
C GLY A 345 -10.44 -4.93 6.50
N LYS A 346 -10.63 -6.20 6.17
CA LYS A 346 -10.30 -7.35 7.02
C LYS A 346 -9.19 -8.18 6.39
N VAL A 347 -8.15 -8.49 7.17
CA VAL A 347 -7.13 -9.48 6.76
C VAL A 347 -7.81 -10.83 6.64
N VAL A 348 -7.72 -11.42 5.45
CA VAL A 348 -8.28 -12.75 5.17
C VAL A 348 -7.20 -13.80 4.91
N MET A 349 -5.96 -13.37 4.65
CA MET A 349 -4.81 -14.25 4.49
C MET A 349 -3.47 -13.52 4.66
N VAL A 350 -2.52 -14.16 5.32
CA VAL A 350 -1.10 -13.76 5.32
C VAL A 350 -0.28 -14.89 4.70
N LEU A 351 0.55 -14.53 3.72
CA LEU A 351 1.31 -15.45 2.88
C LEU A 351 2.81 -15.15 3.02
N TYR A 352 3.63 -16.19 3.11
CA TYR A 352 5.06 -16.10 3.36
C TYR A 352 5.88 -16.82 2.29
N ASN A 353 7.19 -16.54 2.26
CA ASN A 353 8.18 -17.25 1.46
C ASN A 353 7.82 -17.34 -0.04
N SER A 354 7.30 -16.25 -0.61
CA SER A 354 6.94 -16.17 -2.03
C SER A 354 8.10 -16.56 -2.95
N ARG A 355 7.86 -17.54 -3.82
CA ARG A 355 8.88 -18.11 -4.70
C ARG A 355 8.27 -18.77 -5.94
N ARG A 356 9.10 -19.03 -6.95
CA ARG A 356 8.72 -19.71 -8.19
C ARG A 356 9.84 -20.60 -8.74
N PRO A 357 9.51 -21.63 -9.53
CA PRO A 357 10.49 -22.33 -10.34
C PRO A 357 10.97 -21.40 -11.47
N ALA A 358 12.29 -21.23 -11.58
CA ALA A 358 12.96 -20.53 -12.67
C ALA A 358 14.34 -21.14 -12.89
N ASP A 359 14.70 -21.40 -14.16
CA ASP A 359 15.99 -21.97 -14.56
C ASP A 359 16.33 -23.30 -13.84
N GLY A 360 15.32 -24.11 -13.53
CA GLY A 360 15.47 -25.39 -12.83
C GLY A 360 15.64 -25.30 -11.31
N GLU A 361 15.58 -24.10 -10.73
CA GLU A 361 15.71 -23.86 -9.28
C GLU A 361 14.50 -23.09 -8.73
N MET A 362 14.30 -23.13 -7.41
CA MET A 362 13.32 -22.25 -6.75
C MET A 362 13.96 -20.89 -6.45
N ARG A 363 13.38 -19.83 -7.00
CA ARG A 363 13.83 -18.44 -6.83
C ARG A 363 12.78 -17.62 -6.08
N PRO A 364 13.18 -16.64 -5.25
CA PRO A 364 12.24 -15.69 -4.66
C PRO A 364 11.39 -14.98 -5.74
N LEU A 365 10.11 -14.75 -5.44
CA LEU A 365 9.17 -14.03 -6.30
C LEU A 365 8.69 -12.77 -5.57
N THR A 366 9.56 -11.77 -5.49
CA THR A 366 9.37 -10.55 -4.67
C THR A 366 9.11 -9.29 -5.49
N LYS A 367 9.10 -9.43 -6.82
CA LYS A 367 8.95 -8.32 -7.78
C LYS A 367 8.37 -8.82 -9.09
N GLY A 368 7.42 -8.08 -9.65
CA GLY A 368 6.89 -8.33 -10.99
C GLY A 368 5.71 -7.42 -11.32
N LYS A 369 5.03 -7.71 -12.42
CA LYS A 369 3.86 -6.94 -12.88
C LYS A 369 2.64 -7.23 -12.01
N ILE A 370 1.65 -6.35 -12.08
CA ILE A 370 0.28 -6.65 -11.66
C ILE A 370 -0.51 -7.06 -12.90
N GLN A 371 -1.15 -8.21 -12.90
CA GLN A 371 -2.04 -8.69 -13.96
C GLN A 371 -3.47 -8.84 -13.41
N ILE A 372 -4.47 -8.43 -14.18
CA ILE A 372 -5.89 -8.64 -13.86
C ILE A 372 -6.48 -9.57 -14.92
N GLN A 373 -7.09 -10.67 -14.48
CA GLN A 373 -7.64 -11.70 -15.38
C GLN A 373 -8.97 -11.29 -16.01
N SER A 374 -9.16 -11.76 -17.24
CA SER A 374 -10.44 -11.88 -17.94
C SER A 374 -10.80 -13.37 -18.02
N GLU A 375 -11.77 -13.84 -17.24
CA GLU A 375 -12.09 -15.28 -17.21
C GLU A 375 -13.61 -15.52 -17.24
N GLY A 376 -14.23 -15.28 -18.40
CA GLY A 376 -15.59 -15.75 -18.66
C GLY A 376 -16.71 -14.96 -17.99
N ALA A 377 -16.40 -13.87 -17.28
CA ALA A 377 -17.39 -12.97 -16.69
C ALA A 377 -17.00 -11.49 -16.84
N GLU A 378 -18.01 -10.63 -16.92
CA GLU A 378 -17.82 -9.20 -16.94
C GLU A 378 -17.53 -8.68 -15.54
N VAL A 379 -16.47 -7.88 -15.40
CA VAL A 379 -16.05 -7.28 -14.13
C VAL A 379 -15.56 -5.85 -14.35
N PHE A 380 -15.80 -5.00 -13.37
CA PHE A 380 -15.38 -3.61 -13.37
C PHE A 380 -14.40 -3.38 -12.23
N TYR A 381 -13.28 -2.73 -12.54
CA TYR A 381 -12.27 -2.34 -11.57
C TYR A 381 -12.11 -0.81 -11.54
N ARG A 382 -12.01 -0.21 -10.36
CA ARG A 382 -11.75 1.23 -10.21
C ARG A 382 -10.82 1.51 -9.05
N ASN A 383 -10.35 2.77 -8.96
CA ASN A 383 -9.43 3.21 -7.92
C ASN A 383 -8.21 2.27 -7.80
N ILE A 384 -7.70 1.77 -8.93
CA ILE A 384 -6.50 0.93 -8.97
C ILE A 384 -5.32 1.86 -8.67
N ARG A 385 -4.81 1.80 -7.45
CA ARG A 385 -3.78 2.70 -6.95
C ARG A 385 -2.73 1.94 -6.16
N ILE A 386 -1.49 2.39 -6.25
CA ILE A 386 -0.35 1.77 -5.60
C ILE A 386 0.48 2.82 -4.88
N ARG A 387 1.10 2.45 -3.75
CA ARG A 387 2.11 3.26 -3.06
C ARG A 387 3.26 2.37 -2.59
N PRO A 388 4.50 2.87 -2.57
CA PRO A 388 5.60 2.15 -1.94
C PRO A 388 5.36 2.02 -0.44
N ILE A 389 5.86 0.93 0.15
CA ILE A 389 5.94 0.73 1.60
C ILE A 389 7.35 0.29 1.98
N ASP A 390 7.81 0.70 3.14
CA ASP A 390 9.10 0.33 3.73
C ASP A 390 8.99 -0.73 4.83
N THR A 391 7.76 -1.01 5.28
CA THR A 391 7.39 -2.09 6.19
C THR A 391 5.96 -2.56 5.94
N LEU A 392 5.60 -3.75 6.44
CA LEU A 392 4.20 -4.18 6.54
C LEU A 392 3.55 -3.51 7.76
N PRO A 393 2.30 -3.05 7.67
CA PRO A 393 1.62 -2.48 8.84
C PRO A 393 1.50 -3.52 9.96
N ALA A 394 1.96 -3.19 11.16
CA ALA A 394 2.06 -4.15 12.28
C ALA A 394 0.72 -4.84 12.59
N LYS A 395 -0.39 -4.09 12.53
CA LYS A 395 -1.76 -4.60 12.76
C LYS A 395 -2.23 -5.67 11.76
N MET A 396 -1.56 -5.82 10.63
CA MET A 396 -1.96 -6.75 9.57
C MET A 396 -1.32 -8.13 9.72
N ILE A 397 -0.30 -8.27 10.57
CA ILE A 397 0.40 -9.53 10.82
C ILE A 397 -0.03 -10.06 12.20
N PRO A 398 -0.55 -11.29 12.30
CA PRO A 398 -0.81 -11.92 13.59
C PRO A 398 0.45 -11.94 14.44
N VAL A 399 0.35 -11.47 15.69
CA VAL A 399 1.43 -11.61 16.68
C VAL A 399 1.53 -13.10 17.02
N LYS A 400 2.71 -13.69 16.78
CA LYS A 400 2.99 -15.10 17.09
C LYS A 400 3.37 -15.32 18.55
#